data_AF-A0A1B0DA92-F1
#
_entry.id   AF-A0A1B0DA92-F1
#
_cell.length_a   1.000
_cell.length_b   1.000
_cell.length_c   1.000
_cell.angle_alpha   90.00
_cell.angle_beta   90.00
_cell.angle_gamma   90.00
#
_symmetry.space_group_name_H-M   'P 1'
#
loop_
_entity.id
_entity.type
_entity.pdbx_description
1 polymer ?
#
loop_
_entity_poly.entity_id
_entity_poly.type
_entity_poly.pdbx_seq_one_letter_code
_entity_poly.pdbx_strand_id
1 'polypeptide(L)' 'MGASMLDILIQSGSERSPSVNSERTLRAIGRVGQAVNLAVERFVTVGETIADDNPEIKQDMYDACKEARAAGD' A
#
# COMPACT_ATOMS: atom_id res chain seq x y z
N MET A 1 -5.40 8.67 10.14
CA MET A 1 -5.97 9.58 9.12
C MET A 1 -4.88 9.82 8.08
N GLY A 2 -4.60 8.80 7.26
CA GLY A 2 -3.72 8.92 6.10
C GLY A 2 -4.58 9.12 4.86
N ALA A 3 -4.19 10.01 3.96
CA ALA A 3 -4.85 10.15 2.67
C ALA A 3 -4.56 8.88 1.85
N SER A 4 -5.58 8.26 1.27
CA SER A 4 -5.38 7.10 0.40
C SER A 4 -4.52 7.52 -0.79
N MET A 5 -3.71 6.62 -1.35
CA MET A 5 -2.96 6.86 -2.59
C MET A 5 -3.86 7.41 -3.72
N LEU A 6 -5.14 7.04 -3.72
CA LEU A 6 -6.15 7.58 -4.63
C LEU A 6 -6.42 9.08 -4.39
N ASP A 7 -6.47 9.52 -3.13
CA ASP A 7 -6.73 10.93 -2.78
C ASP A 7 -5.60 11.85 -3.27
N ILE A 8 -4.34 11.40 -3.17
CA ILE A 8 -3.16 12.14 -3.63
C ILE A 8 -3.19 12.32 -5.16
N LEU A 9 -3.62 11.28 -5.88
CA LEU A 9 -3.74 11.30 -7.34
C LEU A 9 -4.95 12.12 -7.81
N ILE A 10 -6.05 12.12 -7.05
CA ILE A 10 -7.22 12.95 -7.36
C ILE A 10 -6.90 14.44 -7.12
N GLN A 11 -6.19 14.78 -6.04
CA GLN A 11 -5.82 16.16 -5.73
C GLN A 11 -4.84 16.76 -6.74
N SER A 12 -3.91 15.97 -7.27
CA SER A 12 -2.98 16.42 -8.32
C SER A 12 -3.64 16.62 -9.70
N GLY A 13 -4.84 16.07 -9.93
CA GLY A 13 -5.59 16.22 -11.19
C GLY A 13 -6.59 17.38 -11.23
N SER A 14 -6.85 18.06 -10.11
CA SER A 14 -7.99 18.97 -9.95
C SER A 14 -7.92 20.29 -10.75
N GLU A 15 -6.78 20.64 -11.36
CA GLU A 15 -6.66 21.84 -12.21
C GLU A 15 -7.04 21.61 -13.70
N ARG A 16 -7.35 20.37 -14.11
CA ARG A 16 -7.79 20.06 -15.48
C ARG A 16 -8.95 19.08 -15.48
N SER A 17 -10.03 19.44 -16.17
CA SER A 17 -11.15 18.54 -16.43
C SER A 17 -10.66 17.15 -16.89
N PRO A 18 -11.07 16.05 -16.23
CA PRO A 18 -10.56 14.74 -16.57
C PRO A 18 -11.09 14.34 -17.96
N SER A 19 -10.19 14.18 -18.91
CA SER A 19 -10.50 13.53 -20.18
C SER A 19 -10.79 12.04 -19.94
N VAL A 20 -11.49 11.36 -20.86
CA VAL A 20 -11.74 9.90 -20.80
C VAL A 20 -10.44 9.09 -20.64
N ASN A 21 -9.30 9.61 -21.15
CA ASN A 21 -7.97 9.03 -20.94
C ASN A 21 -7.48 9.13 -19.48
N SER A 22 -7.87 10.20 -18.76
CA SER A 22 -7.57 10.39 -17.33
C SER A 22 -8.28 9.34 -16.48
N GLU A 23 -9.56 9.06 -16.73
CA GLU A 23 -10.32 8.04 -15.99
C GLU A 23 -9.76 6.62 -16.18
N ARG A 24 -9.38 6.27 -17.42
CA ARG A 24 -8.75 4.97 -17.70
C ARG A 24 -7.43 4.83 -16.94
N THR A 25 -6.65 5.90 -16.89
CA THR A 25 -5.38 5.96 -16.17
C THR A 25 -5.60 5.81 -14.66
N LEU A 26 -6.57 6.53 -14.08
CA LEU A 26 -6.92 6.42 -12.67
C LEU A 26 -7.37 5.00 -12.30
N ARG A 27 -8.18 4.35 -13.14
CA ARG A 27 -8.56 2.94 -12.94
C ARG A 27 -7.36 2.00 -12.99
N ALA A 28 -6.43 2.22 -13.91
CA ALA A 28 -5.21 1.41 -14.01
C ALA A 28 -4.35 1.56 -12.74
N ILE A 29 -4.18 2.79 -12.25
CA ILE A 29 -3.42 3.05 -11.01
C ILE A 29 -4.13 2.43 -9.80
N GLY A 30 -5.45 2.53 -9.69
CA GLY A 30 -6.21 1.87 -8.62
C GLY A 30 -6.01 0.35 -8.59
N ARG A 31 -5.97 -0.29 -9.76
CA ARG A 31 -5.67 -1.73 -9.87
C ARG A 31 -4.24 -2.06 -9.43
N VAL A 32 -3.27 -1.19 -9.73
CA VAL A 32 -1.89 -1.34 -9.25
C VAL A 32 -1.85 -1.20 -7.73
N GLY A 33 -2.49 -0.19 -7.16
CA GLY A 33 -2.57 0.00 -5.71
C GLY A 33 -3.16 -1.22 -4.99
N GLN A 34 -4.26 -1.77 -5.52
CA GLN A 34 -4.85 -3.01 -4.98
C GLN A 34 -3.88 -4.21 -5.04
N ALA A 35 -3.18 -4.38 -6.16
CA ALA A 35 -2.22 -5.47 -6.32
C ALA A 35 -1.02 -5.31 -5.37
N VAL A 36 -0.55 -4.08 -5.17
CA VAL A 36 0.52 -3.74 -4.23
C VAL A 36 0.08 -4.01 -2.80
N ASN A 37 -1.11 -3.55 -2.38
CA ASN A 37 -1.61 -3.81 -1.03
C ASN A 37 -1.73 -5.32 -0.76
N LEU A 38 -2.27 -6.09 -1.71
CA LEU A 38 -2.32 -7.55 -1.58
C LEU A 38 -0.92 -8.18 -1.45
N ALA A 39 0.08 -7.65 -2.14
CA ALA A 39 1.45 -8.12 -2.02
C ALA A 39 2.06 -7.79 -0.65
N VAL A 40 1.79 -6.58 -0.12
CA VAL A 40 2.20 -6.16 1.24
C VAL A 40 1.60 -7.06 2.30
N GLU A 41 0.29 -7.34 2.22
CA GLU A 41 -0.40 -8.25 3.15
C GLU A 41 0.25 -9.63 3.18
N ARG A 42 0.55 -10.20 2.01
CA ARG A 42 1.24 -11.49 1.89
C ARG A 42 2.67 -11.45 2.44
N PHE A 43 3.39 -10.36 2.16
CA PHE A 43 4.75 -10.16 2.66
C PHE A 43 4.77 -10.08 4.20
N VAL A 44 3.84 -9.34 4.79
CA VAL A 44 3.69 -9.21 6.25
C VAL A 44 3.42 -10.57 6.89
N THR A 45 2.51 -11.39 6.35
CA THR A 45 2.27 -12.75 6.89
C THR A 45 3.54 -13.60 6.92
N VAL A 46 4.36 -13.52 5.86
CA VAL A 46 5.65 -14.22 5.83
C VAL A 46 6.61 -13.65 6.86
N GLY A 47 6.71 -12.33 6.98
CA GLY A 47 7.58 -11.65 7.96
C GLY A 47 7.22 -11.99 9.41
N GLU A 48 5.92 -12.00 9.75
CA GLU A 48 5.43 -12.39 11.07
C GLU A 48 5.73 -13.86 11.38
N THR A 49 5.57 -14.75 10.40
CA THR A 49 5.94 -16.17 10.55
C THR A 49 7.44 -16.33 10.82
N ILE A 50 8.28 -15.59 10.08
CA ILE A 50 9.74 -15.58 10.31
C ILE A 50 10.06 -15.03 11.71
N ALA A 51 9.37 -13.97 12.14
CA ALA A 51 9.56 -13.36 13.46
C ALA A 51 9.27 -14.34 14.60
N ASP A 52 8.24 -15.18 14.46
CA ASP A 52 7.88 -16.18 15.46
C ASP A 52 8.98 -17.21 15.70
N ASP A 53 9.74 -17.56 14.66
CA ASP A 53 10.84 -18.52 14.71
C ASP A 53 12.18 -17.91 15.16
N ASN A 54 12.29 -16.57 15.23
CA ASN A 54 13.56 -15.87 15.48
C ASN A 54 13.42 -14.84 16.63
N PRO A 55 13.54 -15.27 17.90
CA PRO A 55 13.33 -14.42 19.07
C PRO A 55 14.22 -13.18 19.12
N GLU A 56 15.45 -13.26 18.60
CA GLU A 56 16.40 -12.13 18.60
C GLU A 56 15.94 -10.93 17.76
N ILE A 57 15.16 -11.15 16.70
CA ILE A 57 14.70 -10.10 15.78
C ILE A 57 13.18 -9.92 15.81
N LYS A 58 12.48 -10.70 16.64
CA LYS A 58 11.02 -10.79 16.63
C LYS A 58 10.37 -9.41 16.69
N GLN A 59 10.75 -8.61 17.68
CA GLN A 59 10.14 -7.29 17.89
C GLN A 59 10.38 -6.36 16.70
N ASP A 60 11.63 -6.24 16.24
CA ASP A 60 11.98 -5.38 15.10
C ASP A 60 11.27 -5.81 13.81
N MET A 61 11.13 -7.12 13.59
CA MET A 61 10.41 -7.66 12.43
C MET A 61 8.91 -7.35 12.51
N TYR A 62 8.28 -7.48 13.68
CA TYR A 62 6.87 -7.12 13.87
C TYR A 62 6.62 -5.61 13.68
N ASP A 63 7.52 -4.77 14.20
CA ASP A 63 7.42 -3.31 14.01
C ASP A 63 7.58 -2.93 12.54
N ALA A 64 8.54 -3.52 11.83
CA ALA A 64 8.70 -3.34 10.39
C ALA A 64 7.48 -3.85 9.59
N CYS A 65 6.91 -4.99 9.97
CA CYS A 65 5.70 -5.53 9.34
C CYS A 65 4.49 -4.62 9.55
N LYS A 66 4.36 -4.04 10.75
CA LYS A 66 3.31 -3.06 11.08
C LYS A 66 3.46 -1.79 10.24
N GLU A 67 4.68 -1.28 10.08
CA GLU A 67 4.97 -0.13 9.22
C GLU A 67 4.68 -0.44 7.75
N ALA A 68 5.07 -1.62 7.26
CA ALA A 68 4.79 -2.06 5.89
C ALA A 68 3.29 -2.10 5.61
N ARG A 69 2.49 -2.68 6.52
CA ARG A 69 1.02 -2.70 6.42
C ARG A 69 0.43 -1.30 6.38
N ALA A 70 0.88 -0.41 7.28
CA ALA A 70 0.42 0.97 7.31
C ALA A 70 0.78 1.78 6.05
N ALA A 71 1.87 1.42 5.35
CA ALA A 71 2.25 2.02 4.08
C ALA A 71 1.48 1.44 2.88
N GLY A 72 0.88 0.25 3.02
CA GLY A 72 0.05 -0.40 2.00
C GLY A 72 -1.41 0.05 1.96
N ASP A 73 -1.91 0.63 3.07
CA ASP A 73 -3.25 1.22 3.23
C ASP A 73 -3.34 2.67 2.71
#